data_AF-A0A2V6GW98-F1
#
_entry.id   AF-A0A2V6GW98-F1
#
_cell.length_a   1.000
_cell.length_b   1.000
_cell.length_c   1.000
_cell.angle_alpha   90.00
_cell.angle_beta   90.00
_cell.angle_gamma   90.00
#
_symmetry.space_group_name_H-M   'P 1'
#
loop_
_entity.id
_entity.type
_entity.pdbx_description
1 polymer ?
#
loop_
_entity_poly.entity_id
_entity_poly.type
_entity_poly.pdbx_seq_one_letter_code
_entity_poly.pdbx_strand_id
1 'polypeptide(L)' 'MEFADCWIAQSGRYRPNATGLQNDFAIEGEQRYWLHIAIGRDLTTTTNPPTVDVLGTQLEEVTQ' A
#
# COMPACT_ATOMS: atom_id res chain seq x y z
N MET A 1 1.27 -10.99 -15.03
CA MET A 1 2.06 -9.75 -15.25
C MET A 1 2.30 -9.19 -13.87
N GLU A 2 3.49 -8.66 -13.60
CA GLU A 2 3.86 -8.16 -12.27
C GLU A 2 3.86 -6.64 -12.29
N PHE A 3 3.20 -6.04 -11.31
CA PHE A 3 3.20 -4.60 -11.07
C PHE A 3 3.87 -4.32 -9.73
N ALA A 4 4.77 -3.33 -9.70
CA ALA A 4 5.41 -2.85 -8.48
C ALA A 4 5.08 -1.37 -8.28
N ASP A 5 4.54 -1.02 -7.12
CA ASP A 5 4.29 0.36 -6.69
C ASP A 5 5.06 0.66 -5.40
N CYS A 6 5.52 1.92 -5.26
CA CYS A 6 6.28 2.36 -4.07
C CYS A 6 5.30 2.91 -3.03
N TRP A 7 5.19 2.23 -1.90
CA TRP A 7 4.42 2.71 -0.76
C TRP A 7 5.32 3.35 0.30
N ILE A 8 4.81 4.41 0.91
CA ILE A 8 5.45 5.08 2.04
C ILE A 8 4.55 4.91 3.26
N ALA A 9 5.03 4.20 4.27
CA ALA A 9 4.37 4.08 5.56
C ALA A 9 5.01 5.05 6.55
N GLN A 10 4.19 5.91 7.15
CA GLN A 10 4.62 6.84 8.18
C GLN A 10 4.09 6.39 9.54
N SER A 11 5.00 6.31 10.50
CA SER A 11 4.71 6.08 11.91
C SER A 11 4.98 7.36 12.69
N GLY A 12 4.24 7.57 13.76
CA GLY A 12 4.34 8.80 14.54
C GLY A 12 3.33 8.83 15.67
N ARG A 13 3.24 9.99 16.33
CA ARG A 13 2.30 10.21 17.43
C ARG A 13 1.58 11.53 17.31
N TYR A 14 0.37 11.56 17.85
CA TYR A 14 -0.32 12.81 18.08
C TYR A 14 0.32 13.56 19.25
N ARG A 15 0.37 14.89 19.12
CA ARG A 15 0.71 15.75 20.26
C ARG A 15 -0.37 15.63 21.35
N PRO A 16 -0.03 15.83 22.64
CA PRO A 16 -0.96 15.66 23.76
C PRO A 16 -2.28 16.46 23.67
N ASN A 17 -2.30 17.57 22.93
CA ASN A 17 -3.48 18.42 22.73
C ASN A 17 -4.00 18.41 21.29
N ALA A 18 -3.75 17.33 20.55
CA ALA A 18 -4.12 17.22 19.14
C ALA A 18 -5.63 17.33 18.95
N THR A 19 -6.04 18.14 17.97
CA THR A 19 -7.44 18.24 17.53
C THR A 19 -7.66 17.66 16.14
N GLY A 20 -6.59 17.32 15.41
CA GLY A 20 -6.68 16.65 14.12
C GLY A 20 -5.35 16.16 13.55
N LEU A 21 -5.45 15.43 12.43
CA LEU A 21 -4.31 14.81 11.74
C LEU A 21 -3.32 15.81 11.13
N GLN A 22 -3.82 16.89 10.54
CA GLN A 22 -3.06 17.68 9.55
C GLN A 22 -1.84 18.41 10.13
N ASN A 23 -1.90 18.86 11.39
CA ASN A 23 -0.84 19.65 12.01
C ASN A 23 -0.33 19.10 13.37
N ASP A 24 -1.04 18.11 13.93
CA ASP A 24 -0.75 17.59 15.27
C ASP A 24 -0.15 16.19 15.27
N PHE A 25 -0.09 15.52 14.11
CA PHE A 25 0.60 14.25 13.96
C PHE A 25 2.09 14.49 13.66
N ALA A 26 2.94 14.18 14.63
CA ALA A 26 4.38 14.23 14.48
C ALA A 26 4.88 12.88 13.94
N ILE A 27 5.46 12.89 12.74
CA ILE A 27 6.09 11.70 12.13
C ILE A 27 7.41 11.41 12.86
N GLU A 28 7.58 10.17 13.32
CA GLU A 28 8.76 9.69 14.04
C GLU A 28 9.54 8.64 13.23
N GLY A 29 8.91 8.04 12.21
CA GLY A 29 9.57 7.11 11.30
C GLY A 29 8.86 7.06 9.95
N GLU A 30 9.64 6.90 8.88
CA GLU A 30 9.19 6.63 7.53
C GLU A 30 9.83 5.33 7.07
N GLN A 31 9.01 4.39 6.59
CA GLN A 31 9.46 3.13 5.99
C GLN A 31 8.91 3.05 4.56
N ARG A 32 9.72 2.58 3.62
CA ARG A 32 9.34 2.45 2.22
C ARG A 32 9.23 0.98 1.85
N TYR A 33 8.25 0.66 1.02
CA TYR A 33 7.99 -0.70 0.60
C TYR A 33 7.70 -0.78 -0.90
N TRP A 34 8.16 -1.85 -1.53
CA TRP A 34 7.68 -2.30 -2.84
C TRP A 34 6.51 -3.27 -2.64
N LEU A 35 5.38 -2.96 -3.25
CA LEU A 35 4.25 -3.88 -3.33
C LEU A 35 4.23 -4.54 -4.71
N HIS A 36 4.50 -5.83 -4.75
CA HIS A 36 4.44 -6.65 -5.95
C HIS A 36 3.08 -7.33 -6.02
N ILE A 37 2.36 -7.12 -7.14
CA ILE A 37 1.06 -7.74 -7.41
C ILE A 37 1.16 -8.57 -8.69
N ALA A 38 0.91 -9.86 -8.57
CA ALA A 38 0.75 -10.75 -9.70
C ALA A 38 -0.72 -10.79 -10.11
N ILE A 39 -1.01 -10.33 -11.34
CA ILE A 39 -2.38 -10.33 -11.88
C ILE A 39 -2.48 -11.39 -12.99
N GLY A 40 -3.59 -12.13 -12.95
CA GLY A 40 -4.02 -13.09 -13.94
C GLY A 40 -4.29 -12.39 -15.27
N ARG A 41 -3.93 -13.06 -16.37
CA ARG A 41 -4.11 -12.48 -17.71
C ARG A 41 -5.56 -12.57 -18.17
N ASP A 42 -6.30 -13.56 -17.68
CA ASP A 42 -7.62 -13.88 -18.16
C ASP A 42 -8.67 -13.04 -17.44
N LEU A 43 -9.58 -12.47 -18.23
CA LEU A 43 -10.72 -11.71 -17.73
C LEU A 43 -11.81 -12.69 -17.30
N THR A 44 -12.19 -12.65 -16.03
CA THR A 44 -13.32 -13.40 -15.48
C THR A 44 -14.61 -12.68 -15.85
N THR A 45 -15.32 -13.20 -16.85
CA THR A 45 -16.59 -12.64 -17.33
C THR A 45 -17.81 -13.09 -16.52
N THR A 46 -17.59 -13.96 -15.53
CA THR A 46 -18.63 -14.47 -14.61
C THR A 46 -19.06 -13.44 -13.58
N THR A 47 -18.26 -12.39 -13.36
CA THR A 47 -18.59 -11.24 -12.51
C THR A 47 -19.02 -10.05 -13.36
N ASN A 48 -19.89 -9.19 -12.81
CA ASN A 48 -20.24 -7.91 -13.43
C ASN A 48 -19.94 -6.76 -12.45
N PRO A 49 -18.93 -5.90 -12.70
CA PRO A 49 -18.09 -5.87 -13.91
C PRO A 49 -17.13 -7.07 -14.02
N PRO A 50 -16.66 -7.40 -15.24
CA PRO A 50 -15.64 -8.41 -15.44
C PRO A 50 -14.38 -8.06 -14.64
N THR A 51 -13.81 -9.03 -13.94
CA THR A 51 -12.62 -8.84 -13.12
C THR A 51 -11.42 -9.61 -13.66
N VAL A 52 -10.23 -9.32 -13.15
CA VAL A 52 -9.03 -10.14 -13.34
C VAL A 52 -8.62 -10.69 -11.98
N ASP A 53 -8.14 -11.92 -11.94
CA ASP A 53 -7.75 -12.54 -10.68
C ASP A 53 -6.43 -11.97 -10.18
N VAL A 54 -6.33 -11.76 -8.87
CA VAL A 54 -5.03 -11.52 -8.21
C VAL A 54 -4.45 -12.88 -7.85
N LEU A 55 -3.32 -13.22 -8.47
CA LEU A 55 -2.65 -14.52 -8.32
C LEU A 55 -1.67 -14.53 -7.14
N GLY A 56 -1.23 -13.36 -6.69
CA GLY A 56 -0.32 -13.25 -5.55
C GLY A 56 0.01 -11.80 -5.22
N THR A 57 0.44 -11.60 -3.98
CA THR A 57 0.95 -10.33 -3.47
C THR A 57 2.21 -10.57 -2.64
N GLN A 58 3.15 -9.64 -2.74
CA GLN A 58 4.36 -9.64 -1.92
C GLN A 58 4.69 -8.20 -1.54
N LEU A 59 5.05 -7.99 -0.28
CA LEU A 59 5.55 -6.71 0.22
C LEU A 59 7.04 -6.88 0.54
N GLU A 60 7.86 -5.98 0.01
CA GLU A 60 9.29 -5.93 0.25
C GLU A 60 9.64 -4.59 0.89
N GLU A 61 10.38 -4.60 1.99
CA GLU A 61 10.89 -3.36 2.60
C GLU A 61 12.11 -2.84 1.82
N VAL A 62 12.11 -1.55 1.50
CA VAL A 62 13.23 -0.90 0.83
C VAL A 62 14.33 -0.61 1.85
N THR A 63 15.31 -1.50 1.93
CA THR A 63 16.53 -1.27 2.71
C THR A 63 17.52 -0.42 1.91
N GLN A 64 17.90 0.75 2.42
CA GLN A 64 18.95 1.61 1.85
C GLN A 64 20.30 1.37 2.52
#